data_AF-A0A928CK63-F1
#
_entry.id   AF-A0A928CK63-F1
#
_cell.length_a   1.000
_cell.length_b   1.000
_cell.length_c   1.000
_cell.angle_alpha   90.00
_cell.angle_beta   90.00
_cell.angle_gamma   90.00
#
_symmetry.space_group_name_H-M   'P 1'
#
loop_
_entity.id
_entity.type
_entity.pdbx_description
1 polymer ?
#
loop_
_entity_poly.entity_id
_entity_poly.type
_entity_poly.pdbx_seq_one_letter_code
_entity_poly.pdbx_strand_id
1 'polypeptide(L)'
;MSNINFFKQESKNLLKDWKTQSITIRDDGTISYHYENKFYNMDEFFTALNWDDKDRSEIMLVRAQHLIAKITGFRSWNDLIHASESELEEAEKLLRSKKSKLSEFNYESDKNQSFSGFRIRCMGEMTLEDKKSFKIQLPKIVNKIKNYINTDSWLESFELWETLDDNGSVYTFFERRDDLKEMIKSKQESYSKVIKKAYTKFRNGYASIFNIRDFVQQLGIYIFEENLTNNKIAGFCTRFLNNINCEIKQPIIVINKTYCNTKEKYLKEIAKQLYYMIAKDDEFNFTYDQIRYEMASTQNEADKFVEDLFIPLDKLNEYIKHFSLNDDRWTPPLTLQQKEVFLREYRIEFIVNEIKAYFSVDYKTAIKKLLESCWEYQFMFESYDEAENFYFSCLKKHE
;
A
#
# COMPACT_ATOMS: atom_id res chain seq x y z
N MET A 1 24.90 29.90 29.56
CA MET A 1 24.50 28.48 29.67
C MET A 1 24.83 27.83 28.34
N SER A 2 25.33 26.60 28.30
CA SER A 2 25.42 25.89 27.01
C SER A 2 24.01 25.63 26.45
N ASN A 3 23.84 25.65 25.14
CA ASN A 3 22.55 25.45 24.48
C ASN A 3 21.93 24.09 24.87
N ILE A 4 22.75 23.06 25.08
CA ILE A 4 22.30 21.76 25.60
C ILE A 4 21.66 21.89 26.99
N ASN A 5 22.22 22.72 27.89
CA ASN A 5 21.62 22.96 29.20
C ASN A 5 20.29 23.72 29.09
N PHE A 6 20.16 24.62 28.10
CA PHE A 6 18.91 25.26 27.77
C PHE A 6 17.84 24.22 27.37
N PHE A 7 18.12 23.33 26.41
CA PHE A 7 17.15 22.30 25.99
C PHE A 7 16.79 21.31 27.10
N LYS A 8 17.76 20.94 27.96
CA LYS A 8 17.50 20.09 29.14
C LYS A 8 16.56 20.78 30.11
N GLN A 9 16.73 22.09 30.33
CA GLN A 9 15.86 22.86 31.20
C GLN A 9 14.45 23.00 30.60
N GLU A 10 14.34 23.24 29.30
CA GLU A 10 13.05 23.33 28.61
C GLU A 10 12.29 22.01 28.63
N SER A 11 12.98 20.88 28.45
CA SER A 11 12.38 19.54 28.57
C SER A 11 11.81 19.29 29.99
N LYS A 12 12.50 19.79 31.03
CA LYS A 12 12.00 19.71 32.41
C LYS A 12 10.82 20.63 32.66
N ASN A 13 10.82 21.83 32.09
CA ASN A 13 9.72 22.78 32.20
C ASN A 13 8.45 22.21 31.55
N LEU A 14 8.56 21.69 30.32
CA LEU A 14 7.50 20.98 29.62
C LEU A 14 6.96 19.78 30.42
N LEU A 15 7.85 18.95 30.98
CA LEU A 15 7.43 17.82 31.82
C LEU A 15 6.69 18.26 33.08
N LYS A 16 7.06 19.41 33.67
CA LYS A 16 6.36 19.94 34.85
C LYS A 16 4.91 20.27 34.52
N ASP A 17 4.67 20.94 33.39
CA ASP A 17 3.31 21.26 32.95
C ASP A 17 2.54 19.99 32.58
N TRP A 18 3.16 19.05 31.85
CA TRP A 18 2.52 17.79 31.50
C TRP A 18 2.11 16.98 32.74
N LYS A 19 2.90 17.00 33.82
CA LYS A 19 2.56 16.33 35.08
C LYS A 19 1.36 16.90 35.81
N THR A 20 0.88 18.10 35.44
CA THR A 20 -0.35 18.68 36.00
C THR A 20 -1.62 18.14 35.34
N GLN A 21 -1.47 17.18 34.42
CA GLN A 21 -2.58 16.53 33.73
C GLN A 21 -3.62 16.02 34.73
N SER A 22 -4.85 16.48 34.56
CA SER A 22 -6.05 15.93 35.16
C SER A 22 -6.99 15.45 34.06
N ILE A 23 -7.79 14.43 34.38
CA ILE A 23 -8.63 13.72 33.42
C ILE A 23 -10.08 13.78 33.89
N THR A 24 -10.96 14.17 32.97
CA THR A 24 -12.42 14.07 33.14
C THR A 24 -12.94 13.06 32.13
N ILE A 25 -13.59 12.00 32.59
CA ILE A 25 -14.25 11.02 31.73
C ILE A 25 -15.74 11.35 31.72
N ARG A 26 -16.29 11.58 30.52
CA ARG A 26 -17.73 11.86 30.34
C ARG A 26 -18.52 10.55 30.28
N ASP A 27 -19.84 10.65 30.45
CA ASP A 27 -20.76 9.50 30.47
C ASP A 27 -20.75 8.68 29.16
N ASP A 28 -20.34 9.28 28.05
CA ASP A 28 -20.19 8.63 26.73
C ASP A 28 -18.81 7.94 26.54
N GLY A 29 -17.95 7.97 27.56
CA GLY A 29 -16.59 7.43 27.52
C GLY A 29 -15.54 8.40 26.95
N THR A 30 -15.92 9.63 26.57
CA THR A 30 -14.98 10.64 26.07
C THR A 30 -14.04 11.10 27.18
N ILE A 31 -12.74 11.05 26.91
CA ILE A 31 -11.69 11.50 27.82
C ILE A 31 -11.34 12.97 27.51
N SER A 32 -11.47 13.85 28.49
CA SER A 32 -11.01 15.25 28.41
C SER A 32 -9.80 15.42 29.31
N TYR A 33 -8.72 15.99 28.76
CA TYR A 33 -7.51 16.32 29.50
C TYR A 33 -7.48 17.80 29.86
N HIS A 34 -6.97 18.11 31.06
CA HIS A 34 -6.78 19.48 31.53
C HIS A 34 -5.40 19.63 32.14
N TYR A 35 -4.77 20.79 31.96
CA TYR A 35 -3.41 21.06 32.42
C TYR A 35 -3.31 22.43 33.10
N GLU A 36 -2.55 22.52 34.18
CA GLU A 36 -2.15 23.78 34.81
C GLU A 36 -0.85 24.27 34.17
N ASN A 37 -1.01 24.93 33.02
CA ASN A 37 0.08 25.38 32.16
C ASN A 37 0.88 26.55 32.79
N LYS A 38 2.14 26.33 33.19
CA LYS A 38 3.04 27.40 33.68
C LYS A 38 4.09 27.82 32.67
N PHE A 39 4.64 26.89 31.88
CA PHE A 39 5.71 27.17 30.92
C PHE A 39 5.29 26.95 29.46
N TYR A 40 4.39 26.00 29.21
CA TYR A 40 3.88 25.58 27.91
C TYR A 40 2.36 25.43 27.97
N ASN A 41 1.67 25.87 26.91
CA ASN A 41 0.24 25.59 26.75
C ASN A 41 0.05 24.15 26.24
N MET A 42 -0.11 23.19 27.14
CA MET A 42 -0.14 21.77 26.80
C MET A 42 -1.31 21.38 25.88
N ASP A 43 -2.45 22.05 25.98
CA ASP A 43 -3.62 21.74 25.14
C ASP A 43 -3.37 22.11 23.68
N GLU A 44 -2.85 23.32 23.45
CA GLU A 44 -2.40 23.80 22.14
C GLU A 44 -1.26 22.91 21.62
N PHE A 45 -0.38 22.48 22.52
CA PHE A 45 0.76 21.62 22.22
C PHE A 45 0.36 20.25 21.67
N PHE A 46 -0.51 19.52 22.36
CA PHE A 46 -0.95 18.20 21.91
C PHE A 46 -1.86 18.27 20.70
N THR A 47 -2.70 19.31 20.61
CA THR A 47 -3.55 19.55 19.45
C THR A 47 -2.69 19.79 18.21
N ALA A 48 -1.68 20.66 18.33
CA ALA A 48 -0.84 21.00 17.20
C ALA A 48 0.01 19.80 16.74
N LEU A 49 0.38 18.86 17.62
CA LEU A 49 1.08 17.62 17.25
C LEU A 49 0.16 16.47 16.81
N ASN A 50 -1.16 16.64 16.86
CA ASN A 50 -2.15 15.59 16.59
C ASN A 50 -1.94 14.31 17.43
N TRP A 51 -1.62 14.48 18.71
CA TRP A 51 -1.38 13.37 19.65
C TRP A 51 -2.68 12.86 20.27
N ASP A 52 -2.81 11.53 20.31
CA ASP A 52 -3.97 10.83 20.86
C ASP A 52 -3.87 10.60 22.38
N ASP A 53 -4.89 9.96 22.94
CA ASP A 53 -5.01 9.68 24.37
C ASP A 53 -3.87 8.80 24.91
N LYS A 54 -3.36 7.88 24.07
CA LYS A 54 -2.25 7.00 24.45
C LYS A 54 -0.98 7.81 24.57
N ASP A 55 -0.70 8.67 23.60
CA ASP A 55 0.48 9.55 23.62
C ASP A 55 0.45 10.51 24.82
N ARG A 56 -0.74 11.03 25.18
CA ARG A 56 -0.93 11.93 26.33
C ARG A 56 -0.72 11.27 27.69
N SER A 57 -0.86 9.94 27.78
CA SER A 57 -0.78 9.19 29.04
C SER A 57 0.66 8.84 29.48
N GLU A 58 1.62 8.84 28.56
CA GLU A 58 3.01 8.43 28.84
C GLU A 58 3.90 9.58 29.34
N ILE A 59 3.64 10.06 30.57
CA ILE A 59 4.34 11.20 31.17
C ILE A 59 5.78 10.80 31.58
N MET A 60 6.75 11.04 30.69
CA MET A 60 8.16 10.73 30.92
C MET A 60 9.10 11.83 30.47
N LEU A 61 10.24 12.00 31.17
CA LEU A 61 11.25 12.98 30.79
C LEU A 61 11.82 12.73 29.40
N VAL A 62 12.07 11.47 29.05
CA VAL A 62 12.57 11.09 27.73
C VAL A 62 11.59 11.51 26.63
N ARG A 63 10.28 11.35 26.86
CA ARG A 63 9.23 11.82 25.93
C ARG A 63 9.27 13.34 25.79
N ALA A 64 9.35 14.07 26.90
CA ALA A 64 9.48 15.53 26.86
C ALA A 64 10.74 16.00 26.13
N GLN A 65 11.87 15.31 26.30
CA GLN A 65 13.13 15.57 25.58
C GLN A 65 12.99 15.35 24.07
N HIS A 66 12.41 14.23 23.66
CA HIS A 66 12.12 13.98 22.25
C HIS A 66 11.15 15.02 21.67
N LEU A 67 10.22 15.51 22.48
CA LEU A 67 9.27 16.54 22.09
C LEU A 67 9.98 17.86 21.77
N ILE A 68 10.84 18.32 22.68
CA ILE A 68 11.65 19.52 22.46
C ILE A 68 12.48 19.39 21.18
N ALA A 69 13.14 18.25 20.98
CA ALA A 69 13.90 18.00 19.76
C ALA A 69 13.05 18.11 18.49
N LYS A 70 11.84 17.56 18.48
CA LYS A 70 10.91 17.66 17.35
C LYS A 70 10.48 19.10 17.05
N ILE A 71 10.15 19.90 18.08
CA ILE A 71 9.77 21.32 17.90
C ILE A 71 10.89 22.10 17.21
N THR A 72 12.13 21.78 17.57
CA THR A 72 13.33 22.46 17.05
C THR A 72 13.83 21.87 15.74
N GLY A 73 13.09 20.94 15.11
CA GLY A 73 13.41 20.39 13.79
C GLY A 73 14.30 19.14 13.78
N PHE A 74 14.59 18.55 14.95
CA PHE A 74 15.43 17.35 15.08
C PHE A 74 14.58 16.09 15.23
N ARG A 75 15.09 14.94 14.73
CA ARG A 75 14.34 13.67 14.78
C ARG A 75 14.26 13.10 16.18
N SER A 76 15.34 13.24 16.94
CA SER A 76 15.48 12.71 18.28
C SER A 76 16.24 13.65 19.21
N TRP A 77 16.06 13.44 20.51
CA TRP A 77 16.88 14.11 21.53
C TRP A 77 18.38 13.85 21.30
N ASN A 78 18.74 12.65 20.86
CA ASN A 78 20.12 12.30 20.58
C ASN A 78 20.70 13.13 19.44
N ASP A 79 19.93 13.39 18.38
CA ASP A 79 20.39 14.23 17.27
C ASP A 79 20.60 15.68 17.73
N LEU A 80 19.64 16.22 18.51
CA LEU A 80 19.73 17.56 19.04
C LEU A 80 21.00 17.76 19.88
N ILE A 81 21.31 16.85 20.82
CA ILE A 81 22.46 17.04 21.72
C ILE A 81 23.82 16.83 21.04
N HIS A 82 23.86 16.22 19.86
CA HIS A 82 25.08 16.02 19.06
C HIS A 82 25.18 16.99 17.87
N ALA A 83 24.21 17.90 17.73
CA ALA A 83 24.21 18.91 16.69
C ALA A 83 25.38 19.90 16.85
N SER A 84 25.76 20.54 15.75
CA SER A 84 26.78 21.59 15.77
C SER A 84 26.31 22.82 16.57
N GLU A 85 27.26 23.65 17.02
CA GLU A 85 26.94 24.84 17.81
C GLU A 85 26.01 25.82 17.05
N SER A 86 26.23 25.98 15.73
CA SER A 86 25.36 26.78 14.87
C SER A 86 23.92 26.25 14.83
N GLU A 87 23.76 24.94 14.65
CA GLU A 87 22.44 24.30 14.65
C GLU A 87 21.75 24.41 16.02
N LEU A 88 22.51 24.28 17.11
CA LEU A 88 21.98 24.45 18.47
C LEU A 88 21.51 25.88 18.74
N GLU A 89 22.19 26.90 18.20
CA GLU A 89 21.78 28.30 18.33
C GLU A 89 20.49 28.59 17.57
N GLU A 90 20.36 28.07 16.35
CA GLU A 90 19.13 28.18 15.56
C GLU A 90 17.96 27.47 16.23
N ALA A 91 18.20 26.25 16.72
CA ALA A 91 17.23 25.46 17.48
C ALA A 91 16.73 26.21 18.72
N GLU A 92 17.61 26.90 19.44
CA GLU A 92 17.25 27.68 20.63
C GLU A 92 16.39 28.89 20.25
N LYS A 93 16.78 29.64 19.21
CA LYS A 93 15.98 30.76 18.69
C LYS A 93 14.59 30.29 18.28
N LEU A 94 14.51 29.15 17.59
CA LEU A 94 13.27 28.55 17.14
C LEU A 94 12.38 28.12 18.31
N LEU A 95 12.94 27.52 19.36
CA LEU A 95 12.17 27.12 20.53
C LEU A 95 11.61 28.34 21.27
N ARG A 96 12.41 29.40 21.41
CA ARG A 96 12.01 30.64 22.09
C ARG A 96 10.89 31.36 21.34
N SER A 97 10.96 31.42 20.00
CA SER A 97 9.90 32.03 19.20
C SER A 97 8.61 31.21 19.30
N LYS A 98 8.69 29.89 19.12
CA LYS A 98 7.54 28.98 19.16
C LYS A 98 6.85 28.92 20.51
N LYS A 99 7.59 29.02 21.63
CA LYS A 99 7.03 29.01 22.99
C LYS A 99 5.98 30.10 23.23
N SER A 100 6.06 31.22 22.51
CA SER A 100 5.10 32.33 22.64
C SER A 100 3.84 32.19 21.79
N LYS A 101 3.84 31.29 20.78
CA LYS A 101 2.78 31.14 19.77
C LYS A 101 2.74 29.72 19.21
N LEU A 102 2.22 28.78 19.99
CA LEU A 102 2.17 27.39 19.55
C LEU A 102 1.04 27.13 18.52
N SER A 103 0.02 27.99 18.42
CA SER A 103 -1.09 27.89 17.46
C SER A 103 -0.69 28.18 16.02
N GLU A 104 0.44 28.87 15.82
CA GLU A 104 1.07 29.04 14.50
C GLU A 104 1.88 27.78 14.11
N PHE A 105 1.99 26.78 15.00
CA PHE A 105 2.54 25.47 14.70
C PHE A 105 1.52 24.68 13.88
N ASN A 106 1.58 24.84 12.56
CA ASN A 106 0.92 23.94 11.66
C ASN A 106 1.80 22.69 11.49
N TYR A 107 1.68 21.69 12.36
CA TYR A 107 2.35 20.39 12.15
C TYR A 107 1.99 19.78 10.79
N GLU A 108 0.86 20.18 10.19
CA GLU A 108 0.50 19.75 8.84
C GLU A 108 1.38 20.38 7.75
N SER A 109 1.98 21.56 7.96
CA SER A 109 2.99 22.07 7.01
C SER A 109 4.29 21.27 7.08
N ASP A 110 4.57 20.59 8.20
CA ASP A 110 5.66 19.61 8.32
C ASP A 110 5.22 18.17 7.98
N LYS A 111 3.91 17.87 7.86
CA LYS A 111 3.43 16.65 7.16
C LYS A 111 3.75 16.70 5.67
N ASN A 112 3.99 17.87 5.09
CA ASN A 112 4.54 17.98 3.73
C ASN A 112 6.03 17.59 3.66
N GLN A 113 6.69 17.36 4.81
CA GLN A 113 7.88 16.52 4.91
C GLN A 113 7.49 15.07 5.25
N SER A 114 6.49 14.53 4.56
CA SER A 114 6.19 13.09 4.57
C SER A 114 7.39 12.37 3.98
N PHE A 115 8.12 11.65 4.82
CA PHE A 115 9.18 10.76 4.38
C PHE A 115 8.57 9.52 3.77
N SER A 116 9.22 9.04 2.71
CA SER A 116 8.85 7.82 2.02
C SER A 116 8.96 6.60 2.94
N GLY A 117 7.85 6.20 3.56
CA GLY A 117 7.74 4.88 4.17
C GLY A 117 7.88 3.81 3.08
N PHE A 118 8.68 2.77 3.35
CA PHE A 118 8.70 1.57 2.51
C PHE A 118 7.77 0.54 3.14
N ARG A 119 6.80 0.06 2.36
CA ARG A 119 6.01 -1.10 2.74
C ARG A 119 6.63 -2.33 2.10
N ILE A 120 7.15 -3.24 2.92
CA ILE A 120 7.78 -4.45 2.44
C ILE A 120 6.82 -5.63 2.55
N ARG A 121 6.65 -6.32 1.43
CA ARG A 121 5.89 -7.56 1.41
C ARG A 121 6.80 -8.75 1.62
N CYS A 122 6.45 -9.53 2.64
CA CYS A 122 7.15 -10.74 3.01
C CYS A 122 6.27 -11.94 2.71
N MET A 123 6.86 -12.97 2.13
CA MET A 123 6.17 -14.22 1.81
C MET A 123 6.10 -15.17 3.02
N GLY A 124 6.63 -14.75 4.18
CA GLY A 124 6.61 -15.50 5.43
C GLY A 124 7.26 -14.69 6.54
N GLU A 125 7.40 -15.31 7.73
CA GLU A 125 8.06 -14.67 8.86
C GLU A 125 9.53 -14.34 8.54
N MET A 126 9.86 -13.06 8.67
CA MET A 126 11.23 -12.59 8.60
C MET A 126 11.89 -12.69 9.96
N THR A 127 13.01 -13.41 10.00
CA THR A 127 13.91 -13.40 11.16
C THR A 127 14.51 -12.01 11.35
N LEU A 128 15.08 -11.74 12.53
CA LEU A 128 15.79 -10.48 12.75
C LEU A 128 16.95 -10.28 11.76
N GLU A 129 17.60 -11.38 11.34
CA GLU A 129 18.70 -11.35 10.39
C GLU A 129 18.22 -11.00 8.97
N ASP A 130 17.09 -11.56 8.54
CA ASP A 130 16.43 -11.22 7.28
C ASP A 130 16.16 -9.71 7.18
N LYS A 131 15.67 -9.12 8.29
CA LYS A 131 15.33 -7.70 8.41
C LYS A 131 16.58 -6.81 8.35
N LYS A 132 17.65 -7.21 9.05
CA LYS A 132 18.95 -6.50 9.02
C LYS A 132 19.57 -6.53 7.63
N SER A 133 19.59 -7.70 6.99
CA SER A 133 20.12 -7.88 5.63
C SER A 133 19.38 -7.00 4.62
N PHE A 134 18.05 -6.94 4.69
CA PHE A 134 17.28 -6.06 3.81
C PHE A 134 17.54 -4.58 4.10
N LYS A 135 17.61 -4.17 5.37
CA LYS A 135 17.91 -2.78 5.76
C LYS A 135 19.26 -2.30 5.21
N ILE A 136 20.25 -3.20 5.08
CA ILE A 136 21.55 -2.91 4.47
C ILE A 136 21.46 -2.77 2.93
N GLN A 137 20.56 -3.53 2.29
CA GLN A 137 20.37 -3.49 0.84
C GLN A 137 19.55 -2.28 0.38
N LEU A 138 18.59 -1.85 1.19
CA LEU A 138 17.65 -0.79 0.82
C LEU A 138 18.32 0.50 0.32
N PRO A 139 19.36 1.06 0.97
CA PRO A 139 20.08 2.23 0.43
C PRO A 139 20.68 2.00 -0.95
N LYS A 140 21.19 0.78 -1.23
CA LYS A 140 21.75 0.43 -2.54
C LYS A 140 20.67 0.42 -3.62
N ILE A 141 19.50 -0.15 -3.30
CA ILE A 141 18.36 -0.21 -4.22
C ILE A 141 17.86 1.21 -4.51
N VAL A 142 17.70 2.03 -3.47
CA VAL A 142 17.31 3.44 -3.59
C VAL A 142 18.29 4.21 -4.47
N ASN A 143 19.60 4.02 -4.29
CA ASN A 143 20.60 4.67 -5.15
C ASN A 143 20.54 4.19 -6.60
N LYS A 144 20.29 2.90 -6.85
CA LYS A 144 20.09 2.40 -8.23
C LYS A 144 18.85 3.01 -8.88
N ILE A 145 17.74 3.08 -8.15
CA ILE A 145 16.51 3.73 -8.60
C ILE A 145 16.78 5.19 -8.95
N LYS A 146 17.50 5.92 -8.08
CA LYS A 146 17.92 7.31 -8.34
C LYS A 146 18.73 7.44 -9.63
N ASN A 147 19.77 6.61 -9.79
CA ASN A 147 20.63 6.67 -10.98
C ASN A 147 19.87 6.32 -12.26
N TYR A 148 18.87 5.44 -12.18
CA TYR A 148 18.03 5.08 -13.31
C TYR A 148 17.10 6.23 -13.72
N ILE A 149 16.47 6.89 -12.75
CA ILE A 149 15.49 7.96 -12.97
C ILE A 149 16.16 9.29 -13.35
N ASN A 150 17.38 9.57 -12.86
CA ASN A 150 18.10 10.82 -13.09
C ASN A 150 18.77 10.92 -14.47
N THR A 151 18.29 10.15 -15.46
CA THR A 151 18.73 10.29 -16.86
C THR A 151 17.75 11.25 -17.55
N ASP A 152 18.22 12.46 -17.87
CA ASP A 152 17.43 13.64 -18.29
C ASP A 152 16.37 13.41 -19.39
N SER A 153 16.47 12.33 -20.18
CA SER A 153 15.47 11.97 -21.21
C SER A 153 14.07 11.63 -20.68
N TRP A 154 13.93 11.37 -19.38
CA TRP A 154 12.69 10.79 -18.85
C TRP A 154 11.69 11.84 -18.33
N LEU A 155 12.13 13.00 -17.87
CA LEU A 155 11.24 14.12 -17.51
C LEU A 155 10.50 14.67 -18.74
N GLU A 156 11.19 14.75 -19.89
CA GLU A 156 10.59 15.15 -21.17
C GLU A 156 9.52 14.16 -21.65
N SER A 157 9.61 12.89 -21.24
CA SER A 157 8.61 11.87 -21.56
C SER A 157 7.35 11.98 -20.69
N PHE A 158 7.37 12.74 -19.59
CA PHE A 158 6.29 12.82 -18.59
C PHE A 158 5.47 14.10 -18.66
N GLU A 159 6.03 15.23 -19.13
CA GLU A 159 5.24 16.41 -19.54
C GLU A 159 4.21 16.06 -20.64
N LEU A 160 4.38 14.91 -21.30
CA LEU A 160 3.46 14.35 -22.30
C LEU A 160 2.39 13.40 -21.73
N TRP A 161 2.35 13.12 -20.42
CA TRP A 161 1.32 12.25 -19.79
C TRP A 161 0.24 13.05 -19.05
N GLU A 162 -0.07 14.23 -19.59
CA GLU A 162 -1.46 14.69 -19.62
C GLU A 162 -2.30 13.68 -20.39
N THR A 163 -2.67 12.60 -19.72
CA THR A 163 -3.52 11.59 -20.31
C THR A 163 -4.94 12.13 -20.37
N LEU A 164 -5.31 12.52 -21.57
CA LEU A 164 -6.66 12.91 -21.95
C LEU A 164 -7.63 11.76 -21.63
N ASP A 165 -8.73 12.06 -20.95
CA ASP A 165 -9.89 11.16 -20.97
C ASP A 165 -10.54 11.15 -22.37
N ASP A 166 -11.59 10.34 -22.55
CA ASP A 166 -12.37 10.27 -23.80
C ASP A 166 -12.91 11.65 -24.25
N ASN A 167 -12.93 12.66 -23.36
CA ASN A 167 -13.38 14.02 -23.61
C ASN A 167 -12.24 15.03 -23.80
N GLY A 168 -10.97 14.61 -23.78
CA GLY A 168 -9.83 15.53 -23.89
C GLY A 168 -9.45 16.24 -22.58
N SER A 169 -9.92 15.76 -21.41
CA SER A 169 -9.60 16.36 -20.11
C SER A 169 -8.32 15.77 -19.54
N VAL A 170 -7.44 16.64 -19.06
CA VAL A 170 -6.16 16.26 -18.44
C VAL A 170 -6.38 15.85 -16.99
N TYR A 171 -5.88 14.68 -16.60
CA TYR A 171 -5.88 14.24 -15.20
C TYR A 171 -4.45 13.98 -14.71
N THR A 172 -4.13 14.49 -13.53
CA THR A 172 -2.92 14.19 -12.77
C THR A 172 -2.99 12.81 -12.11
N PHE A 173 -1.83 12.26 -11.74
CA PHE A 173 -1.75 11.05 -10.91
C PHE A 173 -2.66 11.11 -9.67
N PHE A 174 -2.64 12.24 -8.98
CA PHE A 174 -3.32 12.43 -7.70
C PHE A 174 -4.83 12.33 -7.86
N GLU A 175 -5.39 12.99 -8.89
CA GLU A 175 -6.81 12.93 -9.21
C GLU A 175 -7.23 11.49 -9.56
N ARG A 176 -6.45 10.78 -10.37
CA ARG A 176 -6.71 9.37 -10.72
C ARG A 176 -6.68 8.44 -9.52
N ARG A 177 -5.71 8.64 -8.63
CA ARG A 177 -5.56 7.86 -7.41
C ARG A 177 -6.71 8.12 -6.45
N ASP A 178 -7.10 9.38 -6.26
CA ASP A 178 -8.14 9.73 -5.31
C ASP A 178 -9.52 9.26 -5.80
N ASP A 179 -9.78 9.33 -7.12
CA ASP A 179 -10.92 8.65 -7.78
C ASP A 179 -10.93 7.14 -7.46
N LEU A 180 -9.80 6.45 -7.70
CA LEU A 180 -9.64 5.03 -7.41
C LEU A 180 -9.89 4.71 -5.92
N LYS A 181 -9.40 5.55 -5.01
CA LYS A 181 -9.60 5.40 -3.57
C LYS A 181 -11.07 5.53 -3.18
N GLU A 182 -11.77 6.54 -3.69
CA GLU A 182 -13.20 6.70 -3.41
C GLU A 182 -14.00 5.50 -3.91
N MET A 183 -13.69 5.03 -5.12
CA MET A 183 -14.33 3.86 -5.71
C MET A 183 -14.10 2.59 -4.88
N ILE A 184 -12.86 2.34 -4.42
CA ILE A 184 -12.54 1.21 -3.53
C ILE A 184 -13.24 1.34 -2.17
N LYS A 185 -13.20 2.53 -1.55
CA LYS A 185 -13.78 2.77 -0.21
C LYS A 185 -15.29 2.60 -0.19
N SER A 186 -15.97 2.93 -1.29
CA SER A 186 -17.43 2.83 -1.38
C SER A 186 -17.96 1.41 -1.16
N LYS A 187 -17.16 0.36 -1.40
CA LYS A 187 -17.53 -1.08 -1.30
C LYS A 187 -18.84 -1.50 -2.01
N GLN A 188 -19.50 -0.59 -2.72
CA GLN A 188 -20.75 -0.84 -3.43
C GLN A 188 -20.55 -1.65 -4.71
N GLU A 189 -19.30 -1.76 -5.18
CA GLU A 189 -18.92 -2.46 -6.40
C GLU A 189 -17.72 -3.38 -6.16
N SER A 190 -17.63 -4.48 -6.92
CA SER A 190 -16.47 -5.38 -6.86
C SER A 190 -15.20 -4.66 -7.33
N TYR A 191 -14.02 -5.07 -6.84
CA TYR A 191 -12.73 -4.50 -7.27
C TYR A 191 -12.57 -4.51 -8.79
N SER A 192 -13.05 -5.58 -9.43
CA SER A 192 -13.13 -5.72 -10.88
C SER A 192 -13.88 -4.57 -11.56
N LYS A 193 -15.02 -4.12 -11.02
CA LYS A 193 -15.77 -2.97 -11.56
C LYS A 193 -15.02 -1.65 -11.36
N VAL A 194 -14.37 -1.49 -10.21
CA VAL A 194 -13.58 -0.29 -9.90
C VAL A 194 -12.40 -0.16 -10.87
N ILE A 195 -11.65 -1.25 -11.04
CA ILE A 195 -10.54 -1.34 -11.98
C ILE A 195 -11.04 -1.12 -13.41
N LYS A 196 -12.15 -1.75 -13.82
CA LYS A 196 -12.69 -1.60 -15.17
C LYS A 196 -13.08 -0.16 -15.46
N LYS A 197 -13.71 0.53 -14.50
CA LYS A 197 -14.05 1.96 -14.61
C LYS A 197 -12.80 2.84 -14.67
N ALA A 198 -11.80 2.56 -13.84
CA ALA A 198 -10.51 3.25 -13.88
C ALA A 198 -9.81 3.05 -15.23
N TYR A 199 -9.66 1.80 -15.68
CA TYR A 199 -9.09 1.48 -16.99
C TYR A 199 -9.87 2.14 -18.14
N THR A 200 -11.21 2.12 -18.09
CA THR A 200 -12.05 2.78 -19.11
C THR A 200 -11.81 4.29 -19.12
N LYS A 201 -11.74 4.92 -17.94
CA LYS A 201 -11.42 6.35 -17.80
C LYS A 201 -10.01 6.71 -18.28
N PHE A 202 -9.05 5.78 -18.23
CA PHE A 202 -7.62 6.06 -18.46
C PHE A 202 -7.09 5.56 -19.82
N ARG A 203 -7.94 4.99 -20.68
CA ARG A 203 -7.52 4.35 -21.93
C ARG A 203 -7.53 5.32 -23.11
N ASN A 204 -6.35 5.65 -23.63
CA ASN A 204 -6.20 6.01 -25.05
C ASN A 204 -6.05 4.72 -25.87
N GLY A 205 -6.91 4.55 -26.87
CA GLY A 205 -7.30 3.25 -27.42
C GLY A 205 -6.20 2.32 -27.97
N TYR A 206 -5.58 1.48 -27.12
CA TYR A 206 -4.97 0.18 -27.47
C TYR A 206 -5.03 -0.73 -26.22
N ALA A 207 -6.01 -1.63 -26.15
CA ALA A 207 -5.89 -3.07 -26.36
C ALA A 207 -5.38 -3.84 -25.13
N SER A 208 -6.38 -4.23 -24.33
CA SER A 208 -6.39 -5.28 -23.31
C SER A 208 -5.89 -4.91 -21.91
N ILE A 209 -6.75 -5.15 -20.93
CA ILE A 209 -6.50 -5.11 -19.47
C ILE A 209 -5.42 -6.15 -19.07
N PHE A 210 -4.94 -6.98 -20.01
CA PHE A 210 -4.06 -8.11 -19.73
C PHE A 210 -2.62 -7.74 -19.39
N ASN A 211 -2.21 -6.47 -19.51
CA ASN A 211 -0.90 -6.04 -19.04
C ASN A 211 -1.03 -5.12 -17.82
N ILE A 212 -1.12 -5.73 -16.64
CA ILE A 212 -1.15 -5.00 -15.36
C ILE A 212 0.04 -4.05 -15.20
N ARG A 213 1.19 -4.36 -15.82
CA ARG A 213 2.35 -3.46 -15.85
C ARG A 213 2.00 -2.15 -16.54
N ASP A 214 1.40 -2.21 -17.72
CA ASP A 214 1.02 -1.02 -18.50
C ASP A 214 -0.06 -0.23 -17.76
N PHE A 215 -1.04 -0.90 -17.15
CA PHE A 215 -2.05 -0.23 -16.32
C PHE A 215 -1.41 0.52 -15.15
N VAL A 216 -0.50 -0.11 -14.41
CA VAL A 216 0.21 0.53 -13.29
C VAL A 216 1.05 1.71 -13.76
N GLN A 217 1.71 1.59 -14.91
CA GLN A 217 2.47 2.70 -15.50
C GLN A 217 1.57 3.85 -15.99
N GLN A 218 0.37 3.56 -16.51
CA GLN A 218 -0.65 4.57 -16.85
C GLN A 218 -1.19 5.31 -15.62
N LEU A 219 -1.16 4.66 -14.46
CA LEU A 219 -1.37 5.29 -13.18
C LEU A 219 -0.13 6.07 -12.70
N GLY A 220 0.88 6.35 -13.52
CA GLY A 220 2.07 7.09 -13.09
C GLY A 220 2.88 6.39 -12.00
N ILE A 221 2.70 5.08 -11.80
CA ILE A 221 3.45 4.28 -10.83
C ILE A 221 4.59 3.59 -11.56
N TYR A 222 5.81 3.83 -11.07
CA TYR A 222 6.99 3.24 -11.67
C TYR A 222 7.24 1.83 -11.13
N ILE A 223 7.52 0.88 -12.03
CA ILE A 223 7.89 -0.50 -11.66
C ILE A 223 9.40 -0.67 -11.84
N PHE A 224 10.11 -0.88 -10.74
CA PHE A 224 11.54 -1.16 -10.71
C PHE A 224 11.80 -2.63 -10.41
N GLU A 225 12.66 -3.26 -11.18
CA GLU A 225 12.96 -4.69 -11.04
C GLU A 225 14.38 -4.89 -10.52
N GLU A 226 14.52 -5.64 -9.42
CA GLU A 226 15.82 -5.85 -8.78
C GLU A 226 16.02 -7.30 -8.36
N ASN A 227 17.28 -7.77 -8.37
CA ASN A 227 17.62 -9.06 -7.80
C ASN A 227 17.93 -8.86 -6.30
N LEU A 228 16.95 -9.12 -5.43
CA LEU A 228 17.19 -9.08 -3.98
C LEU A 228 17.81 -10.40 -3.54
N THR A 229 18.79 -10.34 -2.62
CA THR A 229 19.38 -11.56 -2.06
C THR A 229 18.44 -12.26 -1.10
N ASN A 230 17.51 -11.52 -0.49
CA ASN A 230 16.49 -12.08 0.38
C ASN A 230 15.31 -12.61 -0.45
N ASN A 231 15.23 -13.94 -0.58
CA ASN A 231 14.17 -14.62 -1.31
C ASN A 231 12.82 -14.63 -0.57
N LYS A 232 12.74 -14.13 0.66
CA LYS A 232 11.47 -14.00 1.39
C LYS A 232 10.72 -12.71 1.05
N ILE A 233 11.35 -11.80 0.30
CA ILE A 233 10.73 -10.53 -0.11
C ILE A 233 10.33 -10.66 -1.57
N ALA A 234 9.03 -10.66 -1.85
CA ALA A 234 8.52 -10.72 -3.22
C ALA A 234 8.59 -9.35 -3.91
N GLY A 235 8.29 -8.30 -3.16
CA GLY A 235 8.31 -6.93 -3.63
C GLY A 235 8.06 -5.96 -2.49
N PHE A 236 8.16 -4.67 -2.80
CA PHE A 236 7.81 -3.60 -1.87
C PHE A 236 7.39 -2.38 -2.66
N CYS A 237 6.63 -1.48 -2.04
CA CYS A 237 6.25 -0.23 -2.66
C CYS A 237 6.49 0.95 -1.73
N THR A 238 6.60 2.13 -2.33
CA THR A 238 6.69 3.39 -1.61
C THR A 238 5.96 4.49 -2.36
N ARG A 239 5.40 5.44 -1.62
CA ARG A 239 4.64 6.57 -2.19
C ARG A 239 5.52 7.58 -2.90
N PHE A 240 6.71 7.81 -2.36
CA PHE A 240 7.63 8.85 -2.78
C PHE A 240 9.05 8.34 -2.53
N LEU A 241 10.06 8.99 -3.07
CA LEU A 241 11.43 8.85 -2.60
C LEU A 241 11.92 10.28 -2.42
N ASN A 242 11.68 10.85 -1.25
CA ASN A 242 12.16 12.19 -0.95
C ASN A 242 13.08 12.14 0.26
N ASN A 243 14.33 12.59 0.05
CA ASN A 243 15.16 12.99 1.17
C ASN A 243 16.19 14.01 0.70
N ILE A 244 15.78 15.27 0.79
CA ILE A 244 16.58 16.47 1.01
C ILE A 244 17.54 16.89 -0.13
N ASN A 245 17.90 16.04 -1.10
CA ASN A 245 18.71 16.45 -2.26
C ASN A 245 18.46 15.66 -3.57
N CYS A 246 17.47 14.77 -3.66
CA CYS A 246 17.12 14.10 -4.92
C CYS A 246 15.62 13.79 -4.94
N GLU A 247 14.85 14.61 -5.65
CA GLU A 247 13.39 14.47 -5.76
C GLU A 247 13.02 13.36 -6.73
N ILE A 248 12.65 12.18 -6.23
CA ILE A 248 11.73 11.31 -6.98
C ILE A 248 10.36 11.48 -6.33
N LYS A 249 9.54 12.34 -6.93
CA LYS A 249 8.16 12.65 -6.53
C LYS A 249 7.15 11.61 -7.01
N GLN A 250 7.60 10.38 -7.28
CA GLN A 250 6.74 9.36 -7.89
C GLN A 250 6.60 8.11 -7.03
N PRO A 251 5.42 7.49 -7.07
CA PRO A 251 5.20 6.18 -6.48
C PRO A 251 6.02 5.11 -7.20
N ILE A 252 6.62 4.21 -6.43
CA ILE A 252 7.46 3.14 -6.96
C ILE A 252 7.02 1.80 -6.38
N ILE A 253 6.89 0.81 -7.27
CA ILE A 253 6.79 -0.60 -6.95
C ILE A 253 8.13 -1.25 -7.30
N VAL A 254 8.75 -1.93 -6.34
CA VAL A 254 9.95 -2.72 -6.54
C VAL A 254 9.60 -4.20 -6.53
N ILE A 255 9.98 -4.92 -7.59
CA ILE A 255 9.74 -6.37 -7.74
C ILE A 255 11.06 -7.13 -7.60
N ASN A 256 11.09 -8.14 -6.74
CA ASN A 256 12.24 -9.03 -6.59
C ASN A 256 12.25 -10.09 -7.68
N LYS A 257 13.10 -9.93 -8.70
CA LYS A 257 13.22 -10.91 -9.81
C LYS A 257 13.68 -12.29 -9.36
N THR A 258 14.46 -12.37 -8.29
CA THR A 258 14.90 -13.65 -7.72
C THR A 258 13.70 -14.47 -7.25
N TYR A 259 12.70 -13.81 -6.66
CA TYR A 259 11.49 -14.45 -6.16
C TYR A 259 10.41 -14.57 -7.26
N CYS A 260 10.14 -13.47 -7.95
CA CYS A 260 9.19 -13.35 -9.05
C CYS A 260 9.80 -13.82 -10.38
N ASN A 261 10.32 -15.05 -10.37
CA ASN A 261 11.04 -15.65 -11.49
C ASN A 261 10.13 -16.25 -12.58
N THR A 262 8.82 -16.17 -12.42
CA THR A 262 7.84 -16.54 -13.45
C THR A 262 6.96 -15.33 -13.78
N LYS A 263 6.47 -15.26 -15.02
CA LYS A 263 5.56 -14.20 -15.46
C LYS A 263 4.35 -14.06 -14.53
N GLU A 264 3.77 -15.17 -14.11
CA GLU A 264 2.64 -15.20 -13.19
C GLU A 264 2.98 -14.56 -11.83
N LYS A 265 4.07 -14.99 -11.18
CA LYS A 265 4.50 -14.41 -9.89
C LYS A 265 4.82 -12.93 -10.01
N TYR A 266 5.43 -12.52 -11.12
CA TYR A 266 5.76 -11.14 -11.42
C TYR A 266 4.51 -10.26 -11.50
N LEU A 267 3.55 -10.64 -12.35
CA LEU A 267 2.31 -9.88 -12.52
C LEU A 267 1.48 -9.87 -11.23
N LYS A 268 1.38 -11.01 -10.54
CA LYS A 268 0.67 -11.11 -9.26
C LYS A 268 1.27 -10.16 -8.22
N GLU A 269 2.60 -10.10 -8.11
CA GLU A 269 3.24 -9.22 -7.15
C GLU A 269 3.00 -7.73 -7.49
N ILE A 270 3.04 -7.34 -8.77
CA ILE A 270 2.68 -5.97 -9.18
C ILE A 270 1.26 -5.62 -8.72
N ALA A 271 0.29 -6.49 -8.99
CA ALA A 271 -1.11 -6.28 -8.60
C ALA A 271 -1.28 -6.12 -7.08
N LYS A 272 -0.54 -6.90 -6.29
CA LYS A 272 -0.59 -6.78 -4.82
C LYS A 272 0.03 -5.48 -4.33
N GLN A 273 1.18 -5.09 -4.88
CA GLN A 273 1.80 -3.82 -4.52
C GLN A 273 0.87 -2.65 -4.88
N LEU A 274 0.21 -2.70 -6.03
CA LEU A 274 -0.82 -1.73 -6.41
C LEU A 274 -1.97 -1.69 -5.39
N TYR A 275 -2.50 -2.85 -4.97
CA TYR A 275 -3.56 -2.92 -3.95
C TYR A 275 -3.16 -2.17 -2.69
N TYR A 276 -1.97 -2.41 -2.15
CA TYR A 276 -1.56 -1.73 -0.91
C TYR A 276 -1.46 -0.23 -1.10
N MET A 277 -0.89 0.22 -2.22
CA MET A 277 -0.76 1.64 -2.50
C MET A 277 -2.09 2.38 -2.56
N ILE A 278 -3.15 1.74 -3.04
CA ILE A 278 -4.47 2.35 -3.18
C ILE A 278 -5.31 2.13 -1.90
N ALA A 279 -5.43 0.88 -1.44
CA ALA A 279 -6.41 0.46 -0.43
C ALA A 279 -5.92 0.59 1.01
N LYS A 280 -4.60 0.65 1.25
CA LYS A 280 -3.99 0.77 2.58
C LYS A 280 -3.17 2.05 2.68
N ASP A 281 -3.79 3.15 2.25
CA ASP A 281 -3.09 4.42 2.07
C ASP A 281 -2.65 5.05 3.41
N ASP A 282 -3.47 4.92 4.44
CA ASP A 282 -3.13 5.27 5.82
C ASP A 282 -1.86 4.54 6.31
N GLU A 283 -1.64 3.30 5.84
CA GLU A 283 -0.45 2.50 6.17
C GLU A 283 0.82 2.88 5.40
N PHE A 284 0.92 4.08 4.81
CA PHE A 284 2.21 4.64 4.39
C PHE A 284 2.54 5.96 5.12
N ASN A 285 1.65 6.43 6.00
CA ASN A 285 1.86 7.62 6.81
C ASN A 285 2.66 7.27 8.07
N PHE A 286 3.91 6.82 7.89
CA PHE A 286 4.79 6.52 9.02
C PHE A 286 5.81 7.64 9.25
N THR A 287 6.10 7.89 10.52
CA THR A 287 7.28 8.65 10.91
C THR A 287 8.55 7.89 10.52
N TYR A 288 9.62 8.63 10.23
CA TYR A 288 10.97 8.16 9.84
C TYR A 288 11.37 6.75 10.32
N ASP A 289 12.04 5.99 9.44
CA ASP A 289 12.70 4.70 9.68
C ASP A 289 11.83 3.46 9.96
N GLN A 290 10.51 3.58 9.89
CA GLN A 290 9.64 2.42 10.07
C GLN A 290 9.45 1.65 8.76
N ILE A 291 10.27 0.61 8.60
CA ILE A 291 9.96 -0.48 7.69
C ILE A 291 8.84 -1.31 8.31
N ARG A 292 7.65 -1.31 7.67
CA ARG A 292 6.60 -2.27 8.02
C ARG A 292 6.73 -3.50 7.15
N TYR A 293 6.83 -4.63 7.85
CA TYR A 293 6.72 -5.96 7.27
C TYR A 293 5.26 -6.38 7.38
N GLU A 294 4.71 -6.89 6.28
CA GLU A 294 3.32 -7.31 6.22
C GLU A 294 3.02 -8.47 7.20
N MET A 295 1.86 -8.44 7.86
CA MET A 295 1.31 -9.58 8.62
C MET A 295 0.37 -10.41 7.71
N ALA A 296 0.31 -11.73 7.92
CA ALA A 296 -0.41 -12.66 7.07
C ALA A 296 -1.90 -12.32 6.83
N SER A 297 -2.56 -11.61 7.77
CA SER A 297 -3.99 -11.29 7.67
C SER A 297 -4.35 -10.33 6.51
N THR A 298 -3.42 -9.50 6.03
CA THR A 298 -3.66 -8.59 4.89
C THR A 298 -3.40 -9.23 3.53
N GLN A 299 -2.84 -10.45 3.49
CA GLN A 299 -2.56 -11.15 2.24
C GLN A 299 -3.85 -11.57 1.53
N ASN A 300 -4.89 -11.97 2.27
CA ASN A 300 -6.15 -12.44 1.69
C ASN A 300 -6.89 -11.37 0.88
N GLU A 301 -6.89 -10.10 1.33
CA GLU A 301 -7.54 -9.01 0.59
C GLU A 301 -6.77 -8.65 -0.69
N ALA A 302 -5.44 -8.62 -0.61
CA ALA A 302 -4.58 -8.36 -1.76
C ALA A 302 -4.66 -9.51 -2.79
N ASP A 303 -4.70 -10.76 -2.32
CA ASP A 303 -4.89 -11.93 -3.17
C ASP A 303 -6.25 -11.88 -3.86
N LYS A 304 -7.33 -11.57 -3.12
CA LYS A 304 -8.66 -11.37 -3.73
C LYS A 304 -8.66 -10.25 -4.77
N PHE A 305 -7.99 -9.13 -4.49
CA PHE A 305 -7.84 -8.03 -5.45
C PHE A 305 -7.13 -8.50 -6.73
N VAL A 306 -6.05 -9.27 -6.61
CA VAL A 306 -5.30 -9.81 -7.76
C VAL A 306 -6.18 -10.73 -8.59
N GLU A 307 -6.92 -11.62 -7.95
CA GLU A 307 -7.82 -12.53 -8.65
C GLU A 307 -8.93 -11.77 -9.39
N ASP A 308 -9.57 -10.79 -8.74
CA ASP A 308 -10.60 -9.93 -9.35
C ASP A 308 -10.06 -9.08 -10.50
N LEU A 309 -8.80 -8.68 -10.42
CA LEU A 309 -8.08 -7.90 -11.42
C LEU A 309 -7.71 -8.75 -12.64
N PHE A 310 -7.23 -9.98 -12.41
CA PHE A 310 -6.75 -10.86 -13.48
C PHE A 310 -7.89 -11.55 -14.19
N ILE A 311 -8.94 -11.91 -13.44
CA ILE A 311 -10.12 -12.59 -13.95
C ILE A 311 -11.36 -11.78 -13.57
N PRO A 312 -11.64 -10.67 -14.28
CA PRO A 312 -12.91 -9.97 -14.14
C PRO A 312 -14.06 -10.93 -14.39
N LEU A 313 -15.01 -11.02 -13.44
CA LEU A 313 -16.07 -12.02 -13.48
C LEU A 313 -16.96 -11.91 -14.73
N ASP A 314 -17.21 -10.68 -15.16
CA ASP A 314 -17.93 -10.37 -16.38
C ASP A 314 -17.20 -10.87 -17.63
N LYS A 315 -15.88 -10.68 -17.70
CA LYS A 315 -15.05 -11.17 -18.80
C LYS A 315 -14.93 -12.68 -18.81
N LEU A 316 -14.82 -13.29 -17.63
CA LEU A 316 -14.87 -14.73 -17.50
C LEU A 316 -16.21 -15.28 -18.01
N ASN A 317 -17.33 -14.68 -17.62
CA ASN A 317 -18.66 -15.08 -18.09
C ASN A 317 -18.80 -14.92 -19.61
N GLU A 318 -18.31 -13.81 -20.19
CA GLU A 318 -18.28 -13.60 -21.64
C GLU A 318 -17.43 -14.66 -22.35
N TYR A 319 -16.25 -14.98 -21.80
CA TYR A 319 -15.35 -15.98 -22.33
C TYR A 319 -16.00 -17.37 -22.33
N ILE A 320 -16.53 -17.81 -21.19
CA ILE A 320 -17.19 -19.09 -21.06
C ILE A 320 -18.42 -19.15 -22.00
N LYS A 321 -19.20 -18.07 -22.11
CA LYS A 321 -20.32 -17.98 -23.05
C LYS A 321 -19.86 -18.13 -24.51
N HIS A 322 -18.77 -17.49 -24.91
CA HIS A 322 -18.22 -17.66 -26.26
C HIS A 322 -17.79 -19.10 -26.54
N PHE A 323 -17.15 -19.76 -25.58
CA PHE A 323 -16.82 -21.18 -25.69
C PHE A 323 -18.05 -22.08 -25.78
N SER A 324 -19.15 -21.71 -25.12
CA SER A 324 -20.40 -22.46 -25.17
C SER A 324 -21.17 -22.31 -26.49
N LEU A 325 -21.03 -21.17 -27.17
CA LEU A 325 -21.79 -20.86 -28.39
C LEU A 325 -21.09 -21.29 -29.68
N ASN A 326 -19.76 -21.47 -29.66
CA ASN A 326 -18.98 -21.83 -30.85
C ASN A 326 -18.85 -23.35 -31.08
N ASP A 327 -19.39 -24.19 -30.20
CA ASP A 327 -19.53 -25.64 -30.43
C ASP A 327 -21.01 -25.88 -30.76
N ASP A 328 -21.36 -25.94 -32.06
CA ASP A 328 -22.72 -26.22 -32.60
C ASP A 328 -23.36 -27.52 -32.06
N ARG A 329 -22.64 -28.26 -31.22
CA ARG A 329 -23.08 -29.47 -30.50
C ARG A 329 -23.69 -29.20 -29.13
N TRP A 330 -23.63 -27.98 -28.60
CA TRP A 330 -24.26 -27.65 -27.32
C TRP A 330 -25.75 -27.32 -27.51
N THR A 331 -26.51 -28.39 -27.40
CA THR A 331 -27.99 -28.45 -27.32
C THR A 331 -28.47 -27.92 -25.95
N PRO A 332 -29.79 -27.83 -25.64
CA PRO A 332 -30.37 -27.01 -24.56
C PRO A 332 -29.75 -27.27 -23.16
N PRO A 333 -30.02 -26.44 -22.13
CA PRO A 333 -29.43 -26.56 -20.79
C PRO A 333 -29.35 -28.03 -20.36
N LEU A 334 -28.12 -28.50 -20.13
CA LEU A 334 -27.83 -29.90 -19.84
C LEU A 334 -28.71 -30.36 -18.67
N THR A 335 -29.35 -31.52 -18.82
CA THR A 335 -30.00 -32.18 -17.67
C THR A 335 -28.97 -32.50 -16.59
N LEU A 336 -29.41 -32.61 -15.33
CA LEU A 336 -28.52 -32.94 -14.19
C LEU A 336 -27.63 -34.16 -14.49
N GLN A 337 -28.20 -35.19 -15.12
CA GLN A 337 -27.50 -36.42 -15.48
C GLN A 337 -26.44 -36.22 -16.59
N GLN A 338 -26.70 -35.33 -17.55
CA GLN A 338 -25.72 -34.96 -18.57
C GLN A 338 -24.60 -34.06 -18.00
N LYS A 339 -24.92 -33.23 -17.00
CA LYS A 339 -23.91 -32.46 -16.25
C LYS A 339 -22.97 -33.39 -15.48
N GLU A 340 -23.49 -34.43 -14.83
CA GLU A 340 -22.67 -35.45 -14.15
C GLU A 340 -21.75 -36.24 -15.11
N VAL A 341 -22.26 -36.61 -16.29
CA VAL A 341 -21.44 -37.27 -17.34
C VAL A 341 -20.39 -36.30 -17.88
N PHE A 342 -20.74 -35.03 -18.12
CA PHE A 342 -19.81 -34.00 -18.56
C PHE A 342 -18.66 -33.75 -17.56
N LEU A 343 -18.95 -33.83 -16.26
CA LEU A 343 -17.95 -33.75 -15.19
C LEU A 343 -17.06 -35.00 -15.13
N ARG A 344 -17.63 -36.20 -15.33
CA ARG A 344 -16.88 -37.46 -15.35
C ARG A 344 -16.03 -37.66 -16.60
N GLU A 345 -16.45 -37.12 -17.75
CA GLU A 345 -15.91 -37.42 -19.08
C GLU A 345 -15.22 -36.22 -19.78
N TYR A 346 -14.28 -35.52 -19.14
CA TYR A 346 -13.22 -34.74 -19.86
C TYR A 346 -13.48 -33.29 -20.35
N ARG A 347 -14.13 -32.35 -19.65
CA ARG A 347 -14.06 -30.93 -20.08
C ARG A 347 -13.81 -29.84 -19.04
N ILE A 348 -13.91 -30.10 -17.73
CA ILE A 348 -13.49 -29.10 -16.74
C ILE A 348 -12.00 -28.78 -16.88
N GLU A 349 -11.16 -29.80 -17.04
CA GLU A 349 -9.71 -29.60 -17.18
C GLU A 349 -9.37 -28.75 -18.40
N PHE A 350 -10.03 -28.98 -19.53
CA PHE A 350 -9.87 -28.15 -20.72
C PHE A 350 -10.28 -26.70 -20.46
N ILE A 351 -11.47 -26.47 -19.89
CA ILE A 351 -11.94 -25.11 -19.58
C ILE A 351 -11.00 -24.41 -18.60
N VAL A 352 -10.52 -25.11 -17.58
CA VAL A 352 -9.58 -24.54 -16.60
C VAL A 352 -8.25 -24.23 -17.25
N ASN A 353 -7.72 -25.11 -18.11
CA ASN A 353 -6.50 -24.86 -18.86
C ASN A 353 -6.65 -23.67 -19.83
N GLU A 354 -7.81 -23.51 -20.46
CA GLU A 354 -8.14 -22.37 -21.30
C GLU A 354 -8.21 -21.07 -20.47
N ILE A 355 -8.89 -21.07 -19.32
CA ILE A 355 -8.92 -19.93 -18.39
C ILE A 355 -7.49 -19.59 -17.92
N LYS A 356 -6.71 -20.61 -17.54
CA LYS A 356 -5.34 -20.47 -17.09
C LYS A 356 -4.46 -19.84 -18.18
N ALA A 357 -4.57 -20.32 -19.42
CA ALA A 357 -3.81 -19.81 -20.55
C ALA A 357 -4.25 -18.37 -20.91
N TYR A 358 -5.56 -18.14 -21.01
CA TYR A 358 -6.13 -16.86 -21.42
C TYR A 358 -5.86 -15.75 -20.39
N PHE A 359 -6.07 -16.02 -19.10
CA PHE A 359 -5.88 -15.05 -18.02
C PHE A 359 -4.49 -15.09 -17.37
N SER A 360 -3.61 -16.02 -17.78
CA SER A 360 -2.26 -16.18 -17.21
C SER A 360 -2.23 -16.34 -15.69
N VAL A 361 -3.13 -17.16 -15.14
CA VAL A 361 -3.23 -17.46 -13.70
C VAL A 361 -2.76 -18.89 -13.39
N ASP A 362 -2.64 -19.25 -12.12
CA ASP A 362 -2.51 -20.66 -11.73
C ASP A 362 -3.84 -21.42 -11.81
N TYR A 363 -3.74 -22.74 -11.75
CA TYR A 363 -4.86 -23.67 -11.85
C TYR A 363 -5.88 -23.48 -10.70
N LYS A 364 -5.41 -23.20 -9.47
CA LYS A 364 -6.26 -22.96 -8.29
C LYS A 364 -7.13 -21.72 -8.49
N THR A 365 -6.51 -20.64 -8.96
CA THR A 365 -7.14 -19.35 -9.22
C THR A 365 -8.18 -19.47 -10.33
N ALA A 366 -7.84 -20.15 -11.42
CA ALA A 366 -8.77 -20.41 -12.53
C ALA A 366 -10.03 -21.16 -12.06
N ILE A 367 -9.86 -22.19 -11.23
CA ILE A 367 -11.00 -22.98 -10.70
C ILE A 367 -11.82 -22.18 -9.71
N LYS A 368 -11.18 -21.51 -8.76
CA LYS A 368 -11.87 -20.62 -7.81
C LYS A 368 -12.75 -19.61 -8.56
N LYS A 369 -12.21 -18.96 -9.58
CA LYS A 369 -12.94 -17.98 -10.38
C LYS A 369 -14.05 -18.60 -11.23
N LEU A 370 -13.84 -19.80 -11.76
CA LEU A 370 -14.88 -20.57 -12.43
C LEU A 370 -16.05 -20.88 -11.49
N LEU A 371 -15.79 -21.21 -10.22
CA LEU A 371 -16.83 -21.46 -9.21
C LEU A 371 -17.56 -20.18 -8.78
N GLU A 372 -16.86 -19.05 -8.73
CA GLU A 372 -17.46 -17.73 -8.47
C GLU A 372 -18.29 -17.22 -9.65
N SER A 373 -18.06 -17.73 -10.86
CA SER A 373 -18.78 -17.34 -12.06
C SER A 373 -20.26 -17.72 -11.96
N CYS A 374 -21.14 -16.82 -12.40
CA CYS A 374 -22.61 -17.01 -12.35
C CYS A 374 -23.12 -18.03 -13.38
N TRP A 375 -22.25 -18.92 -13.86
CA TRP A 375 -22.63 -19.96 -14.78
C TRP A 375 -23.41 -21.07 -14.05
N GLU A 376 -24.11 -21.90 -14.81
CA GLU A 376 -25.09 -22.92 -14.38
C GLU A 376 -24.54 -24.07 -13.49
N TYR A 377 -23.41 -23.80 -12.86
CA TYR A 377 -22.55 -24.62 -12.04
C TYR A 377 -22.58 -24.27 -10.56
N GLN A 378 -23.23 -23.15 -10.17
CA GLN A 378 -23.60 -22.89 -8.76
C GLN A 378 -24.48 -24.02 -8.17
N PHE A 379 -25.10 -24.84 -9.01
CA PHE A 379 -25.90 -26.01 -8.62
C PHE A 379 -25.11 -27.32 -8.57
N MET A 380 -23.81 -27.33 -8.91
CA MET A 380 -23.02 -28.58 -9.02
C MET A 380 -22.27 -28.97 -7.76
N PHE A 381 -22.05 -28.03 -6.85
CA PHE A 381 -21.40 -28.29 -5.57
C PHE A 381 -22.27 -27.67 -4.50
N GLU A 382 -22.62 -28.46 -3.50
CA GLU A 382 -23.42 -27.99 -2.35
C GLU A 382 -22.58 -27.07 -1.45
N SER A 383 -21.25 -27.13 -1.57
CA SER A 383 -20.31 -26.31 -0.80
C SER A 383 -18.99 -26.05 -1.54
N TYR A 384 -18.26 -25.01 -1.09
CA TYR A 384 -16.90 -24.73 -1.54
C TYR A 384 -15.95 -25.90 -1.24
N ASP A 385 -16.11 -26.55 -0.08
CA ASP A 385 -15.28 -27.67 0.34
C ASP A 385 -15.45 -28.88 -0.60
N GLU A 386 -16.66 -29.12 -1.11
CA GLU A 386 -16.92 -30.17 -2.10
C GLU A 386 -16.20 -29.87 -3.43
N ALA A 387 -16.26 -28.62 -3.89
CA ALA A 387 -15.55 -28.19 -5.09
C ALA A 387 -14.03 -28.25 -4.92
N GLU A 388 -13.51 -27.90 -3.74
CA GLU A 388 -12.09 -27.99 -3.41
C GLU A 388 -11.61 -29.45 -3.27
N ASN A 389 -12.43 -30.35 -2.72
CA ASN A 389 -12.12 -31.78 -2.68
C ASN A 389 -12.11 -32.41 -4.08
N PHE A 390 -13.10 -32.06 -4.92
CA PHE A 390 -13.11 -32.45 -6.32
C PHE A 390 -11.84 -31.96 -7.04
N TYR A 391 -11.44 -30.71 -6.78
CA TYR A 391 -10.19 -30.12 -7.26
C TYR A 391 -8.96 -30.93 -6.85
N PHE A 392 -8.79 -31.24 -5.55
CA PHE A 392 -7.64 -32.02 -5.08
C PHE A 392 -7.61 -33.43 -5.68
N SER A 393 -8.78 -34.02 -5.94
CA SER A 393 -8.87 -35.31 -6.63
C SER A 393 -8.42 -35.23 -8.09
N CYS A 394 -8.65 -34.10 -8.77
CA CYS A 394 -8.17 -33.86 -10.13
C CYS A 394 -6.65 -33.63 -10.15
N LEU A 395 -6.11 -32.83 -9.23
CA LEU A 395 -4.66 -32.60 -9.13
C LEU A 395 -3.87 -33.90 -8.89
N LYS A 396 -4.35 -34.77 -8.01
CA LYS A 396 -3.72 -36.06 -7.71
C LYS A 396 -3.63 -37.01 -8.91
N LYS A 397 -4.37 -36.77 -10.00
CA LYS A 397 -4.25 -37.55 -11.23
C LYS A 397 -3.10 -37.06 -12.13
N HIS A 398 -2.53 -35.90 -11.84
CA HIS A 398 -1.55 -35.20 -12.67
C HIS A 398 -0.19 -34.98 -11.99
N GLU A 399 -0.06 -35.37 -10.72
CA GLU A 399 1.22 -35.67 -10.06
C GLU A 399 1.55 -37.15 -10.24
#